data_AF-A0A7S7M163-F1
#
_entry.id   AF-A0A7S7M163-F1
#
_cell.length_a   1.000
_cell.length_b   1.000
_cell.length_c   1.000
_cell.angle_alpha   90.00
_cell.angle_beta   90.00
_cell.angle_gamma   90.00
#
_symmetry.space_group_name_H-M   'P 1'
#
loop_
_entity.id
_entity.type
_entity.pdbx_description
1 polymer ?
#
loop_
_entity_poly.entity_id
_entity_poly.type
_entity_poly.pdbx_seq_one_letter_code
_entity_poly.pdbx_strand_id
1 'polypeptide(L)'
;MELLIENVLNIGVEEFYRTSRYKVSLIVLLVNSKDKNAFNILDNATRQTDIVQQLSSELIVVFLSHTEYEKSLLFIEKVKKKFDFTYNMSEFKESEVEFIENLFLRNIENFLSSDTLLNSL
;
A
#
# COMPACT_ATOMS: atom_id res chain seq x y z
N MET A 1 -5.59 -7.46 13.38
CA MET A 1 -4.69 -6.39 12.90
C MET A 1 -3.25 -6.85 13.00
N GLU A 2 -2.84 -7.33 14.17
CA GLU A 2 -1.52 -7.95 14.40
C GLU A 2 -1.13 -8.99 13.34
N LEU A 3 -2.03 -9.96 13.04
CA LEU A 3 -1.79 -10.96 11.99
C LEU A 3 -1.66 -10.37 10.56
N LEU A 4 -2.30 -9.24 10.27
CA LEU A 4 -2.13 -8.56 8.97
C LEU A 4 -0.79 -7.83 8.91
N ILE A 5 -0.38 -7.19 10.00
CA ILE A 5 0.92 -6.54 10.13
C ILE A 5 2.03 -7.57 9.96
N GLU A 6 1.97 -8.67 10.69
CA GLU A 6 2.93 -9.77 10.59
C GLU A 6 2.99 -10.33 9.16
N ASN A 7 1.84 -10.50 8.50
CA ASN A 7 1.82 -10.95 7.11
C ASN A 7 2.53 -9.96 6.19
N VAL A 8 2.26 -8.65 6.31
CA VAL A 8 2.90 -7.61 5.50
C VAL A 8 4.40 -7.53 5.75
N LEU A 9 4.84 -7.68 7.00
CA LEU A 9 6.26 -7.77 7.35
C LEU A 9 6.93 -8.96 6.67
N ASN A 10 6.28 -10.13 6.70
CA ASN A 10 6.79 -11.35 6.06
C ASN A 10 6.84 -11.21 4.53
N ILE A 11 5.83 -10.58 3.91
CA ILE A 11 5.81 -10.31 2.45
C ILE A 11 6.95 -9.37 2.06
N GLY A 12 7.18 -8.32 2.85
CA GLY A 12 8.10 -7.23 2.53
C GLY A 12 9.54 -7.44 3.03
N VAL A 13 9.85 -8.56 3.70
CA VAL A 13 11.12 -8.74 4.43
C VAL A 13 12.36 -8.45 3.59
N GLU A 14 12.38 -8.91 2.34
CA GLU A 14 13.51 -8.65 1.45
C GLU A 14 13.59 -7.18 1.02
N GLU A 15 12.46 -6.52 0.81
CA GLU A 15 12.39 -5.14 0.34
C GLU A 15 12.78 -4.16 1.46
N PHE A 16 12.37 -4.42 2.70
CA PHE A 16 12.82 -3.67 3.87
C PHE A 16 14.32 -3.82 4.09
N TYR A 17 14.83 -5.06 4.00
CA TYR A 17 16.27 -5.33 4.10
C TYR A 17 17.05 -4.59 3.01
N ARG A 18 16.62 -4.69 1.74
CA ARG A 18 17.29 -4.04 0.61
C ARG A 18 17.29 -2.53 0.76
N THR A 19 16.16 -1.94 1.12
CA THR A 19 16.03 -0.49 1.36
C THR A 19 17.00 -0.02 2.43
N SER A 20 17.02 -0.71 3.58
CA SER A 20 17.88 -0.38 4.70
C SER A 20 19.36 -0.55 4.36
N ARG A 21 19.71 -1.66 3.70
CA ARG A 21 21.11 -2.03 3.42
C ARG A 21 21.75 -1.23 2.29
N TYR A 22 20.97 -0.95 1.24
CA TYR A 22 21.45 -0.35 0.00
C TYR A 22 20.98 1.10 -0.19
N LYS A 23 20.18 1.64 0.73
CA LYS A 23 19.68 3.03 0.69
C LYS A 23 18.89 3.34 -0.58
N VAL A 24 18.08 2.38 -1.03
CA VAL A 24 17.18 2.55 -2.17
C VAL A 24 15.78 2.89 -1.66
N SER A 25 15.05 3.78 -2.33
CA SER A 25 13.69 4.14 -1.88
C SER A 25 12.71 2.98 -2.02
N LEU A 26 11.83 2.83 -1.04
CA LEU A 26 10.71 1.91 -1.06
C LEU A 26 9.44 2.65 -0.65
N ILE A 27 8.42 2.54 -1.50
CA ILE A 27 7.09 3.06 -1.22
C ILE A 27 6.18 1.88 -0.95
N VAL A 28 5.42 1.92 0.14
CA VAL A 28 4.38 0.93 0.42
C VAL A 28 3.02 1.59 0.42
N LEU A 29 2.08 0.99 -0.30
CA LEU A 29 0.69 1.41 -0.39
C LEU A 29 -0.21 0.37 0.26
N LEU A 30 -1.20 0.83 1.00
CA LEU A 30 -2.40 0.06 1.33
C LEU A 30 -3.53 0.60 0.49
N VAL A 31 -4.11 -0.25 -0.35
CA VAL A 31 -5.20 0.07 -1.27
C VAL A 31 -6.47 -0.60 -0.76
N ASN A 32 -7.53 0.18 -0.56
CA ASN A 32 -8.87 -0.33 -0.28
C ASN A 32 -9.75 -0.18 -1.53
N SER A 33 -10.33 -1.29 -1.98
CA SER A 33 -11.28 -1.29 -3.09
C SER A 33 -12.28 -2.43 -2.98
N LYS A 34 -13.52 -2.17 -3.41
CA LYS A 34 -14.57 -3.19 -3.56
C LYS A 34 -14.56 -3.83 -4.95
N ASP A 35 -13.70 -3.36 -5.86
CA ASP A 35 -13.55 -3.93 -7.18
C ASP A 35 -12.83 -5.28 -7.09
N LYS A 36 -13.52 -6.35 -7.51
CA LYS A 36 -12.99 -7.72 -7.52
C LYS A 36 -11.79 -7.90 -8.46
N ASN A 37 -11.58 -6.97 -9.39
CA ASN A 37 -10.45 -6.97 -10.31
C ASN A 37 -9.29 -6.09 -9.84
N ALA A 38 -9.41 -5.41 -8.70
CA ALA A 38 -8.40 -4.46 -8.21
C ALA A 38 -6.99 -5.07 -8.16
N PHE A 39 -6.87 -6.30 -7.64
CA PHE A 39 -5.60 -7.03 -7.62
C PHE A 39 -5.00 -7.17 -9.03
N ASN A 40 -5.76 -7.72 -9.97
CA ASN A 40 -5.29 -7.91 -11.34
C ASN A 40 -4.94 -6.58 -12.01
N ILE A 41 -5.68 -5.51 -11.73
CA ILE A 41 -5.39 -4.18 -12.31
C ILE A 41 -4.08 -3.61 -11.76
N LEU A 42 -3.84 -3.76 -10.45
CA LEU A 42 -2.61 -3.32 -9.78
C LEU A 42 -1.41 -4.15 -10.24
N ASP A 43 -1.53 -5.47 -10.24
CA ASP A 43 -0.48 -6.41 -10.66
C ASP A 43 -0.04 -6.15 -12.11
N ASN A 44 -0.99 -5.90 -13.01
CA ASN A 44 -0.69 -5.51 -14.40
C ASN A 44 -0.16 -4.07 -14.56
N ALA A 45 -0.24 -3.23 -13.52
CA ALA A 45 0.24 -1.86 -13.53
C ALA A 45 1.65 -1.71 -12.92
N THR A 46 2.07 -2.68 -12.10
CA THR A 46 3.37 -2.71 -11.41
C THR A 46 4.46 -3.38 -12.24
N ARG A 47 5.73 -3.20 -11.85
CA ARG A 47 6.88 -3.87 -12.46
C ARG A 47 7.11 -5.23 -11.80
N GLN A 48 7.91 -6.08 -12.42
CA GLN A 48 8.29 -7.39 -11.86
C GLN A 48 9.03 -7.31 -10.52
N THR A 49 9.66 -6.17 -10.22
CA THR A 49 10.38 -5.94 -8.96
C THR A 49 9.46 -5.45 -7.85
N ASP A 50 8.25 -5.01 -8.19
CA ASP A 50 7.26 -4.54 -7.23
C ASP A 50 6.46 -5.74 -6.71
N ILE A 51 5.89 -5.66 -5.52
CA ILE A 51 5.07 -6.73 -4.93
C ILE A 51 3.62 -6.24 -4.81
N VAL A 52 2.67 -7.03 -5.28
CA VAL A 52 1.23 -6.82 -5.05
C VAL A 52 0.69 -8.03 -4.31
N GLN A 53 0.07 -7.81 -3.15
CA GLN A 53 -0.48 -8.89 -2.35
C GLN A 53 -1.88 -8.54 -1.81
N GLN A 54 -2.85 -9.41 -2.09
CA GLN A 54 -4.18 -9.33 -1.51
C GLN A 54 -4.11 -9.75 -0.04
N LEU A 55 -4.59 -8.91 0.87
CA LEU A 55 -4.61 -9.16 2.32
C LEU A 55 -6.00 -9.58 2.83
N SER A 56 -7.07 -9.04 2.25
CA SER A 56 -8.47 -9.40 2.49
C SER A 56 -9.28 -9.25 1.21
N SER A 57 -10.60 -9.40 1.19
CA SER A 57 -11.40 -9.14 -0.02
C SER A 57 -11.36 -7.70 -0.52
N GLU A 58 -11.04 -6.74 0.35
CA GLU A 58 -11.08 -5.31 0.02
C GLU A 58 -9.73 -4.59 0.22
N LEU A 59 -8.74 -5.26 0.84
CA LEU A 59 -7.45 -4.66 1.16
C LEU A 59 -6.31 -5.33 0.40
N ILE A 60 -5.49 -4.51 -0.26
CA ILE A 60 -4.31 -4.93 -1.02
C ILE A 60 -3.11 -4.11 -0.53
N VAL A 61 -1.96 -4.76 -0.36
CA VAL A 61 -0.68 -4.06 -0.16
C VAL A 61 0.12 -4.06 -1.45
N VAL A 62 0.77 -2.94 -1.75
CA VAL A 62 1.67 -2.78 -2.90
C VAL A 62 3.01 -2.23 -2.42
N PHE A 63 4.09 -2.94 -2.72
CA PHE A 63 5.47 -2.47 -2.52
C PHE A 63 6.02 -2.01 -3.87
N LEU A 64 6.31 -0.71 -3.99
CA LEU A 64 6.98 -0.14 -5.16
C LEU A 64 8.47 0.02 -4.86
N SER A 65 9.24 -0.98 -5.26
CA SER A 65 10.67 -1.06 -4.98
C SER A 65 11.46 -0.06 -5.81
N HIS A 66 12.53 0.52 -5.26
CA HIS A 66 13.35 1.53 -5.95
C HIS A 66 12.52 2.70 -6.53
N THR A 67 11.49 3.13 -5.79
CA THR A 67 10.55 4.17 -6.25
C THR A 67 10.58 5.34 -5.31
N GLU A 68 10.77 6.53 -5.85
CA GLU A 68 10.66 7.79 -5.11
C GLU A 68 9.19 8.21 -4.97
N TYR A 69 8.90 8.96 -3.92
CA TYR A 69 7.53 9.40 -3.60
C TYR A 69 6.82 10.13 -4.75
N GLU A 70 7.52 10.97 -5.52
CA GLU A 70 6.91 11.68 -6.65
C GLU A 70 6.49 10.72 -7.78
N LYS A 71 7.28 9.67 -8.03
CA LYS A 71 6.98 8.67 -9.06
C LYS A 71 5.81 7.77 -8.66
N SER A 72 5.65 7.50 -7.36
CA SER A 72 4.50 6.72 -6.88
C SER A 72 3.19 7.49 -7.01
N LEU A 73 3.19 8.82 -6.90
CA LEU A 73 2.00 9.64 -7.20
C LEU A 73 1.56 9.49 -8.66
N LEU A 74 2.49 9.53 -9.61
CA LEU A 74 2.19 9.30 -11.03
C LEU A 74 1.65 7.89 -11.30
N PHE A 75 2.18 6.88 -10.60
CA PHE A 75 1.65 5.53 -10.62
C PHE A 75 0.18 5.51 -10.16
N ILE A 76 -0.12 6.12 -9.02
CA ILE A 76 -1.49 6.20 -8.49
C ILE A 76 -2.43 6.89 -9.49
N GLU A 77 -2.03 8.02 -10.07
CA GLU A 77 -2.85 8.74 -11.05
C GLU A 77 -3.17 7.87 -12.28
N LYS A 78 -2.21 7.08 -12.75
CA LYS A 78 -2.41 6.14 -13.86
C LYS A 78 -3.38 5.02 -13.48
N VAL A 79 -3.27 4.49 -12.26
CA VAL A 79 -4.12 3.41 -11.78
C VAL A 79 -5.55 3.89 -11.50
N LYS A 80 -5.73 5.10 -10.95
CA LYS A 80 -7.04 5.72 -10.71
C LYS A 80 -7.87 5.93 -11.98
N LYS A 81 -7.25 5.94 -13.16
CA LYS A 81 -7.96 5.97 -14.45
C LYS A 81 -8.61 4.64 -14.81
N LYS A 82 -8.25 3.55 -14.13
CA LYS A 82 -8.71 2.18 -14.44
C LYS A 82 -9.81 1.69 -13.51
N PHE A 83 -9.76 2.06 -12.23
CA PHE A 83 -10.78 1.70 -11.23
C PHE A 83 -10.75 2.67 -10.05
N ASP A 84 -11.83 2.65 -9.26
CA ASP A 84 -11.97 3.47 -8.06
C ASP A 84 -11.43 2.77 -6.81
N PHE A 85 -10.68 3.51 -5.99
CA PHE A 85 -10.08 3.03 -4.75
C PHE A 85 -9.63 4.18 -3.85
N THR A 86 -9.58 3.89 -2.56
CA THR A 86 -8.87 4.72 -1.57
C THR A 86 -7.53 4.07 -1.26
N TYR A 87 -6.56 4.87 -0.82
CA TYR A 87 -5.26 4.33 -0.46
C TYR A 87 -4.60 5.18 0.62
N ASN A 88 -3.65 4.56 1.31
CA ASN A 88 -2.60 5.25 2.02
C ASN A 88 -1.24 4.79 1.53
N MET A 89 -0.27 5.71 1.58
CA MET A 89 1.05 5.48 1.03
C MET A 89 2.09 6.16 1.90
N SER A 90 3.23 5.49 2.09
CA SER A 90 4.37 6.06 2.81
C SER A 90 5.68 5.54 2.22
N GLU A 91 6.71 6.39 2.28
CA GLU A 91 8.09 5.97 2.01
C GLU A 91 8.67 5.35 3.28
N PHE A 92 9.34 4.21 3.14
CA PHE A 92 9.96 3.51 4.27
C PHE A 92 11.22 4.24 4.73
N LYS A 93 11.18 4.78 5.97
CA LYS A 93 12.25 5.60 6.57
C LYS A 93 12.52 5.33 8.05
N GLU A 94 11.82 4.36 8.63
CA GLU A 94 11.80 4.07 10.08
C GLU A 94 11.98 2.56 10.32
N SER A 95 11.68 2.06 11.52
CA SER A 95 11.71 0.61 11.76
C SER A 95 10.57 -0.09 11.01
N GLU A 96 10.76 -1.35 10.60
CA GLU A 96 9.78 -2.09 9.79
C GLU A 96 8.40 -2.19 10.46
N VAL A 97 8.41 -2.51 11.76
CA VAL A 97 7.19 -2.67 12.57
C VAL A 97 6.47 -1.34 12.71
N GLU A 98 7.16 -0.29 13.15
CA GLU A 98 6.60 1.06 13.33
C GLU A 98 6.04 1.61 12.02
N PHE A 99 6.77 1.42 10.92
CA PHE A 99 6.33 1.82 9.59
C PHE A 99 5.00 1.20 9.19
N ILE A 100 4.88 -0.13 9.33
CA ILE A 100 3.67 -0.85 8.94
C ILE A 100 2.53 -0.52 9.89
N GLU A 101 2.75 -0.44 11.21
CA GLU A 101 1.76 0.01 12.17
C GLU A 101 1.21 1.40 11.82
N ASN A 102 2.10 2.38 11.60
CA ASN A 102 1.73 3.74 11.22
C ASN A 102 0.97 3.79 9.88
N LEU A 103 1.31 2.92 8.92
CA LEU A 103 0.61 2.84 7.64
C LEU A 103 -0.81 2.29 7.81
N PHE A 104 -0.99 1.24 8.61
CA PHE A 104 -2.30 0.65 8.90
C PHE A 104 -3.20 1.59 9.73
N LEU A 105 -2.65 2.23 10.76
CA LEU A 105 -3.39 3.18 11.60
C LEU A 105 -3.97 4.32 10.75
N ARG A 106 -3.14 4.97 9.93
CA ARG A 106 -3.60 5.99 8.99
C ARG A 106 -4.68 5.47 8.04
N ASN A 107 -4.57 4.22 7.58
CA ASN A 107 -5.55 3.63 6.66
C ASN A 107 -6.92 3.47 7.30
N ILE A 108 -6.94 3.00 8.54
CA ILE A 108 -8.18 2.87 9.32
C ILE A 108 -8.81 4.23 9.58
N GLU A 109 -8.02 5.23 9.99
CA GLU A 109 -8.51 6.59 10.23
C GLU A 109 -9.17 7.20 8.99
N ASN A 110 -8.55 7.02 7.82
CA ASN A 110 -9.11 7.50 6.54
C ASN A 110 -10.39 6.76 6.15
N PHE A 111 -10.46 5.45 6.38
CA PHE A 111 -11.66 4.66 6.12
C PHE A 111 -12.84 5.10 7.00
N LEU A 112 -12.61 5.23 8.31
CA LEU A 112 -13.63 5.65 9.27
C LEU A 112 -14.12 7.08 9.02
N SER A 113 -13.21 7.99 8.67
CA SER A 113 -13.56 9.38 8.33
C SER A 113 -14.44 9.47 7.09
N SER A 114 -14.19 8.60 6.09
CA SER A 114 -14.95 8.55 4.85
C SER A 114 -16.38 8.03 5.07
N ASP A 115 -16.55 6.98 5.89
CA ASP A 115 -17.87 6.43 6.24
C ASP A 115 -18.69 7.39 7.10
N THR A 116 -18.06 8.17 7.98
CA THR A 116 -18.77 9.14 8.84
C THR A 116 -19.33 10.32 8.02
N LEU A 117 -18.63 10.73 6.97
CA LEU A 117 -19.10 11.76 6.02
C LEU A 117 -20.26 11.25 5.14
N LEU A 118 -20.25 9.97 4.76
CA LEU A 118 -21.34 9.34 4.01
C LEU A 118 -22.62 9.18 4.84
N ASN A 119 -22.50 8.96 6.15
CA ASN A 119 -23.64 8.78 7.06
C ASN A 119 -24.21 10.09 7.63
N SER A 120 -23.62 11.25 7.30
CA SER A 120 -24.08 12.57 7.74
C SER A 120 -24.70 13.42 6.63
N LEU A 121 -24.85 12.86 5.42
CA LEU A 121 -25.58 13.40 4.27
C LEU A 121 -26.90 12.63 4.07
#